data_AF-A0A1W1VT71-F1
#
_entry.id   AF-A0A1W1VT71-F1
#
_cell.length_a   1.000
_cell.length_b   1.000
_cell.length_c   1.000
_cell.angle_alpha   90.00
_cell.angle_beta   90.00
_cell.angle_gamma   90.00
#
_symmetry.space_group_name_H-M   'P 1'
#
loop_
_entity.id
_entity.type
_entity.pdbx_description
1 polymer ?
#
loop_
_entity_poly.entity_id
_entity_poly.type
_entity_poly.pdbx_seq_one_letter_code
_entity_poly.pdbx_strand_id
1 'polypeptide(L)'
;MAAIGAFTILKLFYDTYRLQKDTSGYLANCENVKVGMTLEAAKKVMGDYNYYERANRSEIWTFYNNEKTKQYFLTYPAPFAASEGTWIHFDPQTQLVTGVTCGEK
;
A
#
# COMPACT_ATOMS: atom_id res chain seq x y z
N MET A 1 -22.52 -0.91 -30.58
CA MET A 1 -21.33 -1.66 -30.14
C MET A 1 -20.09 -0.79 -29.95
N ALA A 2 -19.82 0.23 -30.79
CA ALA A 2 -18.69 1.15 -30.59
C ALA A 2 -18.77 2.03 -29.32
N ALA A 3 -19.97 2.49 -28.94
CA ALA A 3 -20.16 3.33 -27.75
C ALA A 3 -19.78 2.61 -26.44
N ILE A 4 -20.12 1.31 -26.31
CA ILE A 4 -19.80 0.52 -25.11
C ILE A 4 -18.27 0.35 -24.99
N GLY A 5 -17.57 0.15 -26.11
CA GLY A 5 -16.10 0.07 -26.15
C GLY A 5 -15.41 1.38 -25.76
N ALA A 6 -15.96 2.54 -26.17
CA ALA A 6 -15.40 3.83 -25.76
C ALA A 6 -15.60 4.09 -24.25
N PHE A 7 -16.76 3.73 -23.70
CA PHE A 7 -17.04 3.87 -22.27
C PHE A 7 -16.16 2.97 -21.39
N THR A 8 -15.87 1.73 -21.81
CA THR A 8 -14.98 0.84 -21.07
C THR A 8 -13.53 1.33 -21.07
N ILE A 9 -13.06 1.86 -22.19
CA ILE A 9 -11.70 2.43 -22.29
C ILE A 9 -11.56 3.67 -21.39
N LEU A 10 -12.52 4.60 -21.41
CA LEU A 10 -12.49 5.79 -20.56
C LEU A 10 -12.51 5.44 -19.07
N LYS A 11 -13.31 4.44 -18.68
CA LYS A 11 -13.33 3.93 -17.31
C LYS A 11 -11.98 3.36 -16.90
N LEU A 12 -11.37 2.54 -17.77
CA LEU A 12 -10.04 1.98 -17.52
C LEU A 12 -8.99 3.08 -17.32
N PHE A 13 -8.97 4.11 -18.17
CA PHE A 13 -8.05 5.25 -18.00
C PHE A 13 -8.26 5.98 -16.68
N TYR A 14 -9.52 6.22 -16.29
CA TYR A 14 -9.82 6.86 -15.01
C TYR A 14 -9.38 6.03 -13.82
N ASP A 15 -9.65 4.73 -13.84
CA ASP A 15 -9.28 3.80 -12.77
C ASP A 15 -7.75 3.69 -12.64
N THR A 16 -7.03 3.58 -13.78
CA THR A 16 -5.56 3.56 -13.81
C THR A 16 -4.97 4.89 -13.32
N TYR A 17 -5.52 6.03 -13.73
CA TYR A 17 -5.06 7.34 -13.26
C TYR A 17 -5.25 7.50 -11.74
N ARG A 18 -6.40 7.06 -11.22
CA ARG A 18 -6.68 7.11 -9.78
C ARG A 18 -5.72 6.20 -9.00
N LEU A 19 -5.49 4.97 -9.48
CA LEU A 19 -4.52 4.06 -8.90
C LEU A 19 -3.11 4.68 -8.89
N GLN A 20 -2.65 5.25 -10.01
CA GLN A 20 -1.34 5.88 -10.09
C GLN A 20 -1.19 7.04 -9.10
N LYS A 21 -2.23 7.86 -8.94
CA LYS A 21 -2.24 8.96 -7.98
C LYS A 21 -2.17 8.46 -6.54
N ASP A 22 -2.96 7.45 -6.18
CA ASP A 22 -2.97 6.89 -4.83
C ASP A 22 -1.61 6.24 -4.50
N THR A 23 -1.08 5.42 -5.40
CA THR A 23 0.20 4.72 -5.25
C THR A 23 1.39 5.68 -5.15
N SER A 24 1.42 6.74 -5.97
CA SER A 24 2.44 7.80 -5.87
C SER A 24 2.36 8.53 -4.52
N GLY A 25 1.15 8.74 -4.00
CA GLY A 25 0.93 9.32 -2.68
C GLY A 25 1.46 8.43 -1.56
N TYR A 26 1.18 7.13 -1.61
CA TYR A 26 1.73 6.16 -0.64
C TYR A 26 3.25 6.14 -0.68
N LEU A 27 3.86 6.14 -1.86
CA LEU A 27 5.31 6.12 -2.01
C LEU A 27 5.96 7.38 -1.43
N ALA A 28 5.40 8.56 -1.71
CA ALA A 28 5.88 9.82 -1.15
C ALA A 28 5.72 9.89 0.37
N ASN A 29 4.63 9.31 0.91
CA ASN A 29 4.36 9.31 2.34
C ASN A 29 5.19 8.27 3.11
N CYS A 30 5.67 7.23 2.45
CA CYS A 30 6.42 6.14 3.05
C CYS A 30 7.63 6.61 3.85
N GLU A 31 8.37 7.59 3.31
CA GLU A 31 9.56 8.17 3.97
C GLU A 31 9.25 8.82 5.33
N ASN A 32 7.98 9.13 5.61
CA ASN A 32 7.55 9.72 6.87
C ASN A 32 7.19 8.67 7.92
N VAL A 33 7.06 7.39 7.55
CA VAL A 33 6.81 6.30 8.50
C VAL A 33 8.12 5.89 9.16
N LYS A 34 8.11 5.71 10.49
CA LYS A 34 9.31 5.37 11.26
C LYS A 34 9.08 4.12 12.10
N VAL A 35 10.16 3.38 12.33
CA VAL A 35 10.20 2.27 13.29
C VAL A 35 9.81 2.79 14.68
N GLY A 36 8.99 2.03 15.39
CA GLY A 36 8.43 2.40 16.70
C GLY A 36 7.14 3.21 16.64
N MET A 37 6.68 3.65 15.46
CA MET A 37 5.32 4.19 15.31
C MET A 37 4.27 3.11 15.55
N THR A 38 3.09 3.48 16.02
CA THR A 38 1.95 2.57 16.04
C THR A 38 1.47 2.31 14.60
N LEU A 39 0.90 1.14 14.36
CA LEU A 39 0.35 0.76 13.05
C LEU A 39 -0.75 1.74 12.60
N GLU A 40 -1.54 2.24 13.54
CA GLU A 40 -2.55 3.27 13.29
C GLU A 40 -1.94 4.59 12.81
N ALA A 41 -0.90 5.07 13.51
CA ALA A 41 -0.20 6.29 13.12
C ALA A 41 0.47 6.13 11.74
N ALA A 42 1.07 4.98 11.48
CA ALA A 42 1.67 4.65 10.19
C ALA A 42 0.61 4.68 9.07
N LYS A 43 -0.55 4.05 9.25
CA LYS A 43 -1.68 4.11 8.29
C LYS A 43 -2.15 5.55 8.05
N LYS A 44 -2.20 6.37 9.10
CA LYS A 44 -2.58 7.78 8.97
C LYS A 44 -1.56 8.57 8.16
N VAL A 45 -0.27 8.39 8.41
CA VAL A 45 0.82 9.01 7.66
C VAL A 45 0.77 8.60 6.19
N MET A 46 0.55 7.31 5.93
CA MET A 46 0.39 6.79 4.57
C MET A 46 -0.85 7.37 3.86
N GLY A 47 -1.85 7.87 4.60
CA GLY A 47 -3.11 8.34 4.03
C GLY A 47 -4.13 7.21 3.82
N ASP A 48 -3.99 6.11 4.55
CA ASP A 48 -4.79 4.87 4.48
C ASP A 48 -5.70 4.69 5.71
N TYR A 49 -6.04 5.79 6.39
CA TYR A 49 -6.85 5.73 7.61
C TYR A 49 -8.31 5.28 7.36
N ASN A 50 -8.86 5.54 6.15
CA ASN A 50 -10.22 5.12 5.77
C ASN A 50 -10.22 3.72 5.11
N TYR A 51 -9.79 2.71 5.87
CA TYR A 51 -9.57 1.32 5.45
C TYR A 51 -10.77 0.63 4.74
N TYR A 52 -12.00 1.10 4.98
CA TYR A 52 -13.21 0.50 4.40
C TYR A 52 -13.77 1.24 3.17
N GLU A 53 -13.25 2.44 2.85
CA GLU A 53 -13.83 3.29 1.80
C GLU A 53 -12.98 3.35 0.53
N ARG A 54 -11.74 2.86 0.57
CA ARG A 54 -10.79 2.94 -0.57
C ARG A 54 -10.60 1.58 -1.24
N ALA A 55 -10.80 1.56 -2.56
CA ALA A 55 -10.54 0.40 -3.41
C ALA A 55 -9.05 -0.01 -3.43
N ASN A 56 -8.14 0.93 -3.14
CA ASN A 56 -6.69 0.77 -3.18
C ASN A 56 -6.08 0.88 -1.77
N ARG A 57 -6.59 0.08 -0.82
CA ARG A 57 -6.17 0.09 0.58
C ARG A 57 -4.94 -0.79 0.81
N SER A 58 -4.33 -0.66 1.99
CA SER A 58 -3.32 -1.64 2.41
C SER A 58 -3.93 -3.01 2.71
N GLU A 59 -3.17 -4.05 2.45
CA GLU A 59 -3.52 -5.42 2.83
C GLU A 59 -2.55 -5.94 3.89
N ILE A 60 -3.08 -6.65 4.89
CA ILE A 60 -2.25 -7.31 5.89
C ILE A 60 -1.83 -8.67 5.34
N TRP A 61 -0.53 -8.88 5.26
CA TRP A 61 0.05 -10.16 4.89
C TRP A 61 0.80 -10.80 6.05
N THR A 62 0.83 -12.13 6.03
CA THR A 62 1.58 -12.94 6.99
C THR A 62 2.43 -13.94 6.21
N PHE A 63 3.74 -13.87 6.39
CA PHE A 63 4.69 -14.79 5.77
C PHE A 63 5.45 -15.58 6.83
N TYR A 64 5.74 -16.85 6.53
CA TYR A 64 6.65 -17.67 7.31
C TYR A 64 7.95 -17.79 6.53
N ASN A 65 9.06 -17.27 7.07
CA ASN A 65 10.36 -17.49 6.45
C ASN A 65 10.79 -18.97 6.64
N ASN A 66 11.81 -19.39 5.90
CA ASN A 66 12.36 -20.76 5.95
C ASN A 66 12.84 -21.20 7.36
N GLU A 67 12.93 -20.25 8.30
CA GLU A 67 13.31 -20.46 9.71
C GLU A 67 12.11 -20.41 10.67
N LYS A 68 10.87 -20.52 10.16
CA LYS A 68 9.60 -20.43 10.90
C LYS A 68 9.29 -19.06 11.52
N THR A 69 10.05 -18.01 11.20
CA THR A 69 9.78 -16.68 11.72
C THR A 69 8.57 -16.09 11.00
N LYS A 70 7.54 -15.76 11.78
CA LYS A 70 6.30 -15.18 11.30
C LYS A 70 6.47 -13.66 11.13
N GLN A 71 6.42 -13.19 9.90
CA GLN A 71 6.51 -11.77 9.57
C GLN A 71 5.13 -11.23 9.23
N TYR A 72 4.80 -10.05 9.76
CA TYR A 72 3.57 -9.34 9.50
C TYR A 72 3.88 -8.01 8.85
N PHE A 73 3.16 -7.68 7.80
CA PHE A 73 3.32 -6.41 7.13
C PHE A 73 2.06 -5.91 6.44
N LEU A 74 1.97 -4.60 6.27
CA LEU A 74 1.01 -3.94 5.39
C LEU A 74 1.65 -3.74 4.03
N THR A 75 0.99 -4.20 2.97
CA THR A 75 1.39 -3.90 1.58
C THR A 75 0.54 -2.79 1.01
N TYR A 76 1.17 -1.87 0.31
CA TYR A 76 0.49 -0.84 -0.48
C TYR A 76 0.63 -1.14 -1.97
N PRO A 77 -0.38 -0.79 -2.79
CA PRO A 77 -0.27 -0.94 -4.23
C PRO A 77 0.91 -0.14 -4.78
N ALA A 78 1.65 -0.73 -5.71
CA ALA A 78 2.80 -0.13 -6.36
C ALA A 78 2.36 0.67 -7.61
N PRO A 79 3.04 1.79 -7.94
CA PRO A 79 2.76 2.50 -9.18
C PRO A 79 3.08 1.65 -10.40
N PHE A 80 2.43 1.95 -11.53
CA PHE A 80 2.63 1.24 -12.79
C PHE A 80 4.08 1.49 -13.25
N ALA A 81 4.93 0.46 -13.22
CA ALA A 81 6.39 0.41 -13.47
C ALA A 81 7.31 0.31 -12.24
N ALA A 82 6.80 0.31 -11.01
CA ALA A 82 7.64 -0.03 -9.86
C ALA A 82 7.90 -1.56 -9.78
N SER A 83 9.17 -1.92 -9.61
CA SER A 83 9.63 -3.29 -9.37
C SER A 83 9.18 -3.80 -7.99
N GLU A 84 9.10 -2.90 -7.02
CA GLU A 84 8.80 -3.18 -5.62
C GLU A 84 7.69 -2.27 -5.08
N GLY A 85 6.83 -2.85 -4.23
CA GLY A 85 5.78 -2.10 -3.52
C GLY A 85 6.27 -1.51 -2.20
N THR A 86 5.46 -0.64 -1.59
CA THR A 86 5.75 -0.13 -0.25
C THR A 86 5.20 -1.08 0.81
N TRP A 87 6.05 -1.49 1.75
CA TRP A 87 5.72 -2.41 2.83
C TRP A 87 6.01 -1.81 4.21
N ILE A 88 5.11 -2.03 5.17
CA ILE A 88 5.30 -1.65 6.58
C ILE A 88 5.25 -2.90 7.42
N HIS A 89 6.40 -3.31 7.96
CA HIS A 89 6.50 -4.45 8.87
C HIS A 89 6.08 -4.02 10.28
N PHE A 90 5.35 -4.89 10.98
CA PHE A 90 4.91 -4.60 12.34
C PHE A 90 4.89 -5.84 13.22
N ASP A 91 4.94 -5.62 14.53
CA ASP A 91 4.72 -6.66 15.52
C ASP A 91 3.21 -6.76 15.81
N PRO A 92 2.57 -7.93 15.64
CA PRO A 92 1.13 -8.10 15.88
C PRO A 92 0.71 -7.93 17.34
N GLN A 93 1.62 -8.14 18.31
CA GLN A 93 1.30 -8.03 19.74
C GLN A 93 1.30 -6.57 20.19
N THR A 94 2.34 -5.83 19.82
CA THR A 94 2.51 -4.42 20.21
C THR A 94 1.88 -3.43 19.23
N GLN A 95 1.53 -3.89 18.02
CA GLN A 95 1.08 -3.06 16.90
C GLN A 95 2.07 -1.94 16.56
N LEU A 96 3.37 -2.15 16.82
CA LEU A 96 4.43 -1.21 16.50
C LEU A 96 5.10 -1.58 15.19
N VAL A 97 5.43 -0.56 14.40
CA VAL A 97 6.22 -0.69 13.18
C VAL A 97 7.63 -1.15 13.55
N THR A 98 8.06 -2.25 12.94
CA THR A 98 9.39 -2.85 13.14
C THR A 98 10.32 -2.62 11.96
N GLY A 99 9.79 -2.28 10.79
CA GLY A 99 10.55 -2.00 9.58
C GLY A 99 9.68 -1.34 8.52
N VAL A 100 10.32 -0.59 7.62
CA VAL A 100 9.65 0.09 6.51
C VAL A 100 10.48 -0.11 5.26
N THR A 101 9.83 -0.55 4.19
CA THR A 101 10.42 -0.69 2.86
C THR A 101 9.64 0.21 1.93
N CYS A 102 10.25 1.30 1.48
CA CYS A 102 9.69 2.14 0.43
C CYS A 102 10.22 1.62 -0.90
N GLY A 103 9.33 1.27 -1.84
CA GLY A 103 9.73 0.81 -3.17
C GLY A 103 10.55 1.85 -3.93
N GLU A 104 11.13 1.48 -5.06
CA GLU A 104 11.89 2.42 -5.89
C GLU A 104 10.98 3.53 -6.47
N LYS A 105 11.51 4.76 -6.51
CA LYS A 105 10.85 5.95 -7.08
C LYS A 105 10.90 5.97 -8.59
#